data_AF-A0A447R196-F1
#
_entry.id   AF-A0A447R196-F1
#
_cell.length_a   1.000
_cell.length_b   1.000
_cell.length_c   1.000
_cell.angle_alpha   90.00
_cell.angle_beta   90.00
_cell.angle_gamma   90.00
#
_symmetry.space_group_name_H-M   'P 1'
#
loop_
_entity.id
_entity.type
_entity.pdbx_description
1 polymer ?
#
loop_
_entity_poly.entity_id
_entity_poly.type
_entity_poly.pdbx_seq_one_letter_code
_entity_poly.pdbx_strand_id
1 'polypeptide(L)'
;MRQRTIVCPLIQNDGCYLLCKMADNRGVFPGQWALSGGGVEPGERIEEALRREIREELGEQLILSDITPWTFRDDIRVKTYADGRQEEII
;
A
#
# COMPACT_ATOMS: atom_id res chain seq x y z
N MET A 1 1.96 -21.92 -1.82
CA MET A 1 1.26 -20.63 -1.75
C MET A 1 2.32 -19.58 -1.43
N ARG A 2 2.41 -18.50 -2.21
CA ARG A 2 3.28 -17.37 -1.85
C ARG A 2 2.54 -16.58 -0.76
N GLN A 3 3.25 -15.95 0.16
CA GLN A 3 2.67 -15.06 1.17
C GLN A 3 3.53 -13.80 1.12
N ARG A 4 2.90 -12.63 1.21
CA ARG A 4 3.61 -11.36 1.33
C ARG A 4 3.04 -10.55 2.47
N THR A 5 3.94 -10.05 3.31
CA THR A 5 3.61 -9.00 4.26
C THR A 5 3.58 -7.67 3.50
N ILE A 6 2.45 -6.99 3.51
CA ILE A 6 2.28 -5.67 2.91
C ILE A 6 2.19 -4.64 4.02
N VAL A 7 2.91 -3.53 3.86
CA VAL A 7 2.83 -2.36 4.74
C VAL A 7 2.07 -1.26 4.03
N CYS A 8 1.04 -0.71 4.68
CA CYS A 8 0.20 0.36 4.14
C CYS A 8 0.11 1.51 5.16
N PRO A 9 0.56 2.73 4.83
CA PRO A 9 0.36 3.88 5.69
C PRO A 9 -1.04 4.48 5.50
N LEU A 10 -1.72 4.80 6.60
CA LEU A 10 -2.84 5.73 6.60
C LEU A 10 -2.31 7.11 7.00
N ILE A 11 -1.93 7.92 6.00
CA ILE A 11 -1.29 9.22 6.24
C ILE A 11 -2.37 10.28 6.47
N GLN A 12 -2.30 10.92 7.64
CA GLN A 12 -3.16 12.04 8.00
C GLN A 12 -2.35 13.34 8.08
N ASN A 13 -2.92 14.44 7.58
CA ASN A 13 -2.41 15.79 7.78
C ASN A 13 -3.61 16.75 7.87
N ASP A 14 -3.66 17.59 8.92
CA ASP A 14 -4.71 18.60 9.13
C ASP A 14 -6.16 18.06 9.01
N GLY A 15 -6.40 16.85 9.53
CA GLY A 15 -7.71 16.19 9.47
C GLY A 15 -8.06 15.56 8.12
N CYS A 16 -7.20 15.69 7.12
CA CYS A 16 -7.34 15.06 5.80
C CYS A 16 -6.51 13.78 5.70
N TYR A 17 -6.93 12.87 4.81
CA TYR A 17 -6.23 11.62 4.53
C TYR A 17 -5.73 11.60 3.09
N LEU A 18 -4.51 11.09 2.90
CA LEU A 18 -3.93 10.91 1.58
C LEU A 18 -4.54 9.68 0.89
N LEU A 19 -5.03 9.87 -0.32
CA LEU A 19 -5.38 8.81 -1.25
C LEU A 19 -4.56 8.96 -2.53
N CYS A 20 -4.12 7.84 -3.08
CA CYS A 20 -3.41 7.79 -4.35
C CYS A 20 -4.32 7.16 -5.41
N LYS A 21 -4.42 7.80 -6.58
CA LYS A 21 -5.12 7.21 -7.71
C LYS A 21 -4.21 6.21 -8.40
N MET A 22 -4.62 4.95 -8.43
CA MET A 22 -3.88 3.91 -9.12
C MET A 22 -3.87 4.18 -10.62
N ALA A 23 -2.72 3.99 -11.25
CA ALA A 23 -2.58 4.14 -12.69
C ALA A 23 -3.55 3.21 -13.44
N ASP A 24 -4.15 3.68 -14.53
CA ASP A 24 -5.18 2.95 -15.27
C ASP A 24 -4.68 1.61 -15.86
N ASN A 25 -3.34 1.45 -15.97
CA ASN A 25 -2.70 0.28 -16.56
C ASN A 25 -1.91 -0.59 -15.56
N ARG A 26 -1.93 -0.31 -14.26
CA ARG A 26 -1.13 -1.04 -13.26
C ARG A 26 -1.85 -1.22 -11.91
N GLY A 27 -1.44 -2.26 -11.18
CA GLY A 27 -1.93 -2.56 -9.84
C GLY A 27 -3.25 -3.33 -9.78
N VAL A 28 -3.77 -3.53 -8.57
CA VAL A 28 -4.96 -4.33 -8.23
C VAL A 28 -6.27 -3.66 -8.66
N PHE A 29 -6.36 -2.34 -8.56
CA PHE A 29 -7.59 -1.59 -8.78
C PHE A 29 -7.38 -0.43 -9.78
N PRO A 30 -7.35 -0.70 -11.09
CA PRO A 30 -7.03 0.32 -12.09
C PRO A 30 -8.02 1.50 -12.02
N GLY A 31 -7.49 2.72 -11.95
CA GLY A 31 -8.27 3.96 -11.91
C GLY A 31 -8.98 4.25 -10.58
N GLN A 32 -8.90 3.34 -9.60
CA GLN A 32 -9.49 3.54 -8.28
C GLN A 32 -8.53 4.30 -7.34
N TRP A 33 -9.11 4.88 -6.30
CA TRP A 33 -8.34 5.48 -5.20
C TRP A 33 -8.00 4.41 -4.17
N ALA A 34 -6.74 4.40 -3.74
CA ALA A 34 -6.22 3.46 -2.76
C ALA A 34 -5.25 4.15 -1.80
N LEU A 35 -4.91 3.45 -0.71
CA LEU A 35 -3.72 3.77 0.07
C LEU A 35 -2.48 3.35 -0.72
N SER A 36 -1.37 4.03 -0.46
CA SER A 36 -0.05 3.60 -0.93
C SER A 36 0.44 2.35 -0.17
N GLY A 37 1.57 1.80 -0.60
CA GLY A 37 2.29 0.78 0.12
C GLY A 37 2.62 -0.46 -0.70
N GLY A 38 3.48 -1.30 -0.12
CA GLY A 38 4.05 -2.42 -0.84
C GLY A 38 4.62 -3.49 0.09
N GLY A 39 5.43 -4.37 -0.50
CA GLY A 39 5.90 -5.58 0.16
C GLY A 39 7.10 -5.32 1.04
N VAL A 40 7.16 -6.01 2.19
CA VAL A 40 8.37 -6.10 2.99
C VAL A 40 9.38 -7.00 2.29
N GLU A 41 10.62 -6.54 2.13
CA GLU A 41 11.70 -7.32 1.53
C GLU A 41 12.45 -8.19 2.54
N PRO A 42 13.15 -9.26 2.10
CA PRO A 42 13.94 -10.10 3.00
C PRO A 42 14.99 -9.29 3.77
N GLY A 43 14.91 -9.35 5.10
CA GLY A 43 15.85 -8.66 5.99
C GLY A 43 15.42 -7.25 6.42
N GLU A 44 14.35 -6.69 5.84
CA GLU A 44 13.79 -5.41 6.29
C GLU A 44 12.92 -5.58 7.54
N ARG A 45 13.02 -4.62 8.46
CA ARG A 45 11.99 -4.40 9.46
C ARG A 45 10.76 -3.78 8.78
N ILE A 46 9.57 -4.05 9.32
CA ILE A 46 8.30 -3.52 8.76
C ILE A 46 8.29 -1.99 8.61
N GLU A 47 8.90 -1.26 9.54
CA GLU A 47 8.97 0.20 9.46
C GLU A 47 9.97 0.70 8.41
N GLU A 48 11.06 -0.05 8.18
CA GLU A 48 12.03 0.26 7.13
C GLU A 48 11.37 0.11 5.75
N ALA A 49 10.66 -1.00 5.53
CA ALA A 49 9.87 -1.22 4.33
C ALA A 49 8.82 -0.12 4.14
N LEU A 50 8.09 0.26 5.20
CA LEU A 50 7.07 1.31 5.13
C LEU A 50 7.66 2.66 4.69
N ARG A 51 8.82 3.03 5.26
CA ARG A 51 9.51 4.28 4.90
C ARG A 51 10.08 4.23 3.48
N ARG A 52 10.57 3.08 3.02
CA ARG A 52 11.02 2.87 1.64
C ARG A 52 9.87 3.04 0.65
N GLU A 53 8.75 2.35 0.86
CA GLU A 53 7.56 2.44 0.01
C GLU A 53 7.01 3.87 -0.07
N ILE A 54 6.95 4.58 1.08
CA ILE A 54 6.55 6.00 1.10
C ILE A 54 7.51 6.85 0.24
N ARG A 55 8.82 6.61 0.34
CA ARG A 55 9.81 7.34 -0.46
C ARG A 55 9.67 7.08 -1.95
N GLU A 56 9.48 5.83 -2.33
CA GLU A 56 9.37 5.38 -3.73
C GLU A 56 8.08 5.87 -4.39
N GLU A 57 6.94 5.79 -3.69
CA GLU A 57 5.63 6.13 -4.26
C GLU A 57 5.23 7.60 -4.07
N LEU A 58 5.64 8.23 -2.95
CA LEU A 58 5.18 9.57 -2.56
C LEU A 58 6.31 10.62 -2.53
N GLY A 59 7.56 10.19 -2.65
CA GLY A 59 8.75 11.05 -2.74
C GLY A 59 9.42 11.37 -1.41
N GLU A 60 10.69 11.80 -1.49
CA GLU A 60 11.56 12.08 -0.33
C GLU A 60 11.18 13.33 0.47
N GLN A 61 10.37 14.22 -0.12
CA GLN A 61 9.97 15.47 0.53
C GLN A 61 8.84 15.28 1.55
N LEU A 62 8.20 14.11 1.58
CA LEU A 62 7.15 13.82 2.54
C LEU A 62 7.77 13.47 3.90
N ILE A 63 7.55 14.33 4.90
CA ILE A 63 8.09 14.15 6.25
C ILE A 63 7.02 13.51 7.13
N LEU A 64 7.36 12.37 7.74
CA LEU A 64 6.51 11.68 8.70
C LEU A 64 6.88 12.08 10.12
N SER A 65 5.94 12.67 10.86
CA SER A 65 6.14 13.10 12.24
C SER A 65 5.96 11.97 13.26
N ASP A 66 5.08 11.02 12.98
CA ASP A 66 4.84 9.84 13.81
C ASP A 66 4.47 8.62 12.94
N ILE A 67 4.84 7.43 13.40
CA ILE A 67 4.44 6.15 12.81
C ILE A 67 4.09 5.19 13.94
N THR A 68 2.81 4.82 14.02
CA THR A 68 2.30 3.89 15.03
C THR A 68 1.55 2.73 14.36
N PRO A 69 1.83 1.46 14.71
CA PRO A 69 1.04 0.33 14.22
C PRO A 69 -0.44 0.48 14.61
N TRP A 70 -1.35 0.36 13.62
CA TRP A 70 -2.78 0.47 13.88
C TRP A 70 -3.49 -0.89 13.92
N THR A 71 -3.41 -1.66 12.84
CA THR A 71 -4.07 -2.95 12.72
C THR A 71 -3.28 -3.88 11.82
N PHE A 72 -3.47 -5.19 12.02
CA PHE A 72 -2.90 -6.24 11.18
C PHE A 72 -4.03 -7.17 10.74
N ARG A 73 -3.97 -7.58 9.47
CA ARG A 73 -4.90 -8.55 8.91
C ARG A 73 -4.12 -9.53 8.06
N ASP A 74 -4.44 -10.81 8.23
CA ASP A 74 -4.03 -11.90 7.35
C ASP A 74 -5.25 -12.26 6.49
N ASP A 75 -5.26 -11.82 5.22
CA ASP A 75 -6.34 -12.08 4.27
C ASP A 75 -5.85 -12.43 2.87
N ILE A 76 -6.73 -13.02 2.07
CA ILE A 76 -6.52 -13.25 0.65
C ILE A 76 -7.12 -12.06 -0.09
N ARG A 77 -6.30 -11.35 -0.87
CA ARG A 77 -6.79 -10.25 -1.71
C ARG A 77 -7.25 -10.77 -3.05
N VAL A 78 -8.35 -10.22 -3.55
CA VAL A 78 -8.91 -10.53 -4.87
C VAL A 78 -8.85 -9.28 -5.74
N LYS A 79 -8.13 -9.36 -6.86
CA LYS A 79 -8.21 -8.39 -7.94
C LYS A 79 -9.57 -8.50 -8.59
N THR A 80 -10.22 -7.37 -8.85
CA THR A 80 -11.34 -7.34 -9.80
C THR A 80 -10.93 -6.44 -10.97
N TYR A 81 -10.87 -7.01 -12.15
CA TYR A 81 -10.57 -6.32 -13.39
C TYR A 81 -11.82 -5.59 -13.93
N ALA A 82 -11.62 -4.63 -14.83
CA ALA A 82 -12.72 -3.84 -15.41
C ALA A 82 -13.74 -4.69 -16.20
N ASP A 83 -13.33 -5.85 -16.71
CA ASP A 83 -14.18 -6.84 -17.40
C ASP A 83 -14.96 -7.74 -16.43
N GLY A 84 -14.83 -7.53 -15.11
CA GLY A 84 -15.45 -8.33 -14.07
C GLY A 84 -14.69 -9.61 -13.71
N ARG A 85 -13.57 -9.91 -14.37
CA ARG A 85 -12.71 -11.05 -14.01
C ARG A 85 -12.14 -10.83 -12.61
N GLN A 86 -12.09 -11.91 -11.83
CA GLN A 86 -11.46 -11.92 -10.52
C GLN A 86 -10.21 -12.80 -10.52
N GLU A 87 -9.20 -12.36 -9.78
CA GLU A 87 -7.95 -13.10 -9.59
C GLU A 87 -7.50 -12.94 -8.14
N GLU A 88 -7.27 -14.05 -7.44
CA GLU A 88 -6.63 -13.99 -6.12
C GLU A 88 -5.19 -13.50 -6.29
N ILE A 89 -4.93 -12.32 -5.73
CA ILE A 89 -3.60 -11.75 -5.68
C ILE A 89 -3.00 -12.03 -4.32
N ILE A 90 -1.80 -12.56 -4.40
CA ILE A 90 -0.95 -12.91 -3.28
C ILE A 90 -0.14 -11.70 -2.78
#